data_AF-A0A351KXR6-F1
#
_entry.id   AF-A0A351KXR6-F1
#
_cell.length_a   1.000
_cell.length_b   1.000
_cell.length_c   1.000
_cell.angle_alpha   90.00
_cell.angle_beta   90.00
_cell.angle_gamma   90.00
#
_symmetry.space_group_name_H-M   'P 1'
#
loop_
_entity.id
_entity.type
_entity.pdbx_description
1 polymer ?
#
loop_
_entity_poly.entity_id
_entity_poly.type
_entity_poly.pdbx_seq_one_letter_code
_entity_poly.pdbx_strand_id
1 'polypeptide(L)'
;RNKVLMFESEDDATRVALMLEAQDFPTPTVEAIDPEEIKAFCESADYDWEFIPEGALFIPPEANLEETDWQADATESEMPDSELDRIRRQLEGLL
;
A
#
# COMPACT_ATOMS: atom_id res chain seq x y z
N ARG A 1 2.46 -13.46 -7.06
CA ARG A 1 2.53 -12.16 -7.74
C ARG A 1 1.52 -11.25 -7.07
N ASN A 2 1.93 -10.06 -6.65
CA ASN A 2 1.03 -9.15 -5.95
C ASN A 2 0.12 -8.51 -7.00
N LYS A 3 -1.12 -8.22 -6.60
CA LYS A 3 -2.16 -7.72 -7.49
C LYS A 3 -2.70 -6.39 -6.99
N VAL A 4 -2.82 -5.42 -7.88
CA VAL A 4 -3.50 -4.13 -7.62
C VAL A 4 -4.95 -4.23 -8.08
N LEU A 5 -5.88 -3.86 -7.19
CA LEU A 5 -7.30 -3.82 -7.47
C LEU A 5 -7.71 -2.37 -7.78
N MET A 6 -8.32 -2.17 -8.94
CA MET A 6 -8.90 -0.89 -9.34
C MET A 6 -10.42 -1.02 -9.34
N PHE A 7 -11.13 -0.07 -8.74
CA PHE A 7 -12.59 -0.08 -8.68
C PHE A 7 -13.15 1.07 -9.52
N GLU A 8 -14.21 0.79 -10.29
CA GLU A 8 -14.96 1.82 -11.01
C GLU A 8 -15.75 2.74 -10.07
N SER A 9 -16.19 2.20 -8.92
CA SER A 9 -16.98 2.91 -7.92
C SER A 9 -16.25 3.02 -6.57
N GLU A 10 -16.28 4.23 -5.99
CA GLU A 10 -15.75 4.50 -4.64
C GLU A 10 -16.46 3.68 -3.55
N ASP A 11 -17.76 3.42 -3.71
CA ASP A 11 -18.54 2.65 -2.75
C ASP A 11 -18.05 1.20 -2.68
N ASP A 12 -17.76 0.60 -3.84
CA ASP A 12 -17.21 -0.76 -3.92
C ASP A 12 -15.81 -0.83 -3.30
N ALA A 13 -14.96 0.18 -3.54
CA ALA A 13 -13.63 0.27 -2.93
C ALA A 13 -13.70 0.38 -1.40
N THR A 14 -14.58 1.26 -0.90
CA THR A 14 -14.80 1.48 0.55
C THR A 14 -15.33 0.22 1.23
N ARG A 15 -16.25 -0.50 0.57
CA ARG A 15 -16.77 -1.77 1.09
C ARG A 15 -15.68 -2.82 1.23
N VAL A 16 -14.78 -2.92 0.25
CA VAL A 16 -13.63 -3.85 0.32
C VAL A 16 -12.63 -3.42 1.39
N ALA A 17 -12.38 -2.11 1.55
CA ALA A 17 -11.54 -1.58 2.62
C ALA A 17 -12.02 -2.00 4.02
N LEU A 18 -13.33 -1.92 4.27
CA LEU A 18 -13.94 -2.37 5.53
C LEU A 18 -13.79 -3.89 5.75
N MET A 19 -13.91 -4.68 4.68
CA MET A 19 -13.71 -6.13 4.77
C MET A 19 -12.25 -6.49 5.10
N LEU A 20 -11.29 -5.74 4.58
CA LEU A 20 -9.88 -5.92 4.88
C LEU A 20 -9.58 -5.59 6.35
N GLU A 21 -10.09 -4.47 6.85
CA GLU A 21 -9.93 -4.10 8.27
C GLU A 21 -10.51 -5.17 9.21
N ALA A 22 -11.68 -5.72 8.89
CA ALA A 22 -12.31 -6.78 9.69
C ALA A 22 -11.49 -8.08 9.75
N GLN A 23 -10.57 -8.28 8.79
CA GLN A 23 -9.67 -9.43 8.69
C GLN A 23 -8.25 -9.11 9.21
N ASP A 24 -8.10 -8.04 9.99
CA ASP A 24 -6.82 -7.62 10.57
C ASP A 24 -5.76 -7.22 9.52
N PHE A 25 -6.19 -6.83 8.30
CA PHE A 25 -5.30 -6.16 7.35
C PHE A 25 -5.14 -4.67 7.71
N PRO A 26 -4.04 -4.02 7.30
CA PRO A 26 -3.92 -2.57 7.43
C PRO A 26 -5.06 -1.87 6.68
N THR A 27 -5.67 -0.87 7.32
CA THR A 27 -6.79 -0.10 6.77
C THR A 27 -6.34 0.62 5.49
N PRO A 28 -6.85 0.24 4.29
CA PRO A 28 -6.47 0.89 3.06
C PRO A 28 -7.19 2.24 2.94
N THR A 29 -6.55 3.20 2.27
CA THR A 29 -7.17 4.50 1.94
C THR A 29 -7.65 4.45 0.50
N VAL A 30 -8.91 4.82 0.27
CA VAL A 30 -9.48 4.91 -1.08
C VAL A 30 -9.03 6.22 -1.71
N GLU A 31 -8.32 6.13 -2.84
CA GLU A 31 -7.83 7.28 -3.60
C GLU A 31 -8.21 7.12 -5.07
N ALA A 32 -8.66 8.21 -5.70
CA ALA A 32 -8.98 8.23 -7.12
C ALA A 32 -7.72 8.45 -7.95
N ILE A 33 -7.34 7.45 -8.75
CA ILE A 33 -6.14 7.46 -9.59
C ILE A 33 -6.53 7.03 -11.00
N ASP A 34 -5.92 7.65 -12.01
CA ASP A 34 -6.13 7.28 -13.41
C ASP A 34 -5.68 5.83 -13.68
N PRO A 35 -6.51 4.99 -14.32
CA PRO A 35 -6.19 3.57 -14.51
C PRO A 35 -5.01 3.35 -15.47
N GLU A 36 -4.73 4.32 -16.35
CA GLU A 36 -3.54 4.27 -17.23
C GLU A 36 -2.24 4.43 -16.42
N GLU A 37 -2.26 5.27 -15.38
CA GLU A 37 -1.12 5.45 -14.47
C GLU A 37 -0.87 4.19 -13.64
N ILE A 38 -1.94 3.60 -13.08
CA ILE A 38 -1.86 2.33 -12.34
C ILE A 38 -1.29 1.22 -13.21
N LYS A 39 -1.73 1.09 -14.48
CA LYS A 39 -1.23 0.08 -15.40
C LYS A 39 0.26 0.25 -15.68
N ALA A 40 0.71 1.48 -15.95
CA ALA A 40 2.11 1.78 -16.18
C ALA A 40 2.97 1.44 -14.94
N PHE A 41 2.48 1.77 -13.74
CA PHE A 41 3.11 1.37 -12.48
C PHE A 41 3.23 -0.15 -12.37
N CYS A 42 2.13 -0.87 -12.59
CA CYS A 42 2.10 -2.34 -12.49
C CYS A 42 3.06 -3.01 -13.47
N GLU A 43 3.14 -2.53 -14.72
CA GLU A 43 4.10 -3.03 -15.70
C GLU A 43 5.55 -2.80 -15.27
N SER A 44 5.86 -1.65 -14.67
CA SER A 44 7.22 -1.36 -14.20
C SER A 44 7.63 -2.15 -12.95
N ALA A 45 6.67 -2.54 -12.12
CA ALA A 45 6.89 -3.19 -10.82
C ALA A 45 6.63 -4.72 -10.83
N ASP A 46 6.33 -5.31 -11.99
CA ASP A 46 5.91 -6.73 -12.16
C ASP A 46 4.69 -7.11 -11.29
N TYR A 47 3.73 -6.17 -11.16
CA TYR A 47 2.45 -6.43 -10.50
C TYR A 47 1.36 -6.79 -11.51
N ASP A 48 0.48 -7.70 -11.09
CA ASP A 48 -0.76 -7.95 -11.80
C ASP A 48 -1.78 -6.86 -11.43
N TRP A 49 -2.76 -6.62 -12.29
CA TRP A 49 -3.84 -5.67 -12.02
C TRP A 49 -5.20 -6.24 -12.42
N GLU A 50 -6.24 -5.79 -11.74
CA GLU A 50 -7.61 -6.20 -12.02
C GLU A 50 -8.55 -4.99 -11.89
N PHE A 51 -9.45 -4.85 -12.86
CA PHE A 51 -10.45 -3.79 -12.86
C PHE A 51 -11.82 -4.37 -12.46
N ILE A 52 -12.39 -3.81 -11.41
CA ILE A 52 -13.66 -4.22 -10.82
C ILE A 52 -14.72 -3.22 -11.25
N PRO A 53 -15.67 -3.62 -12.12
CA PRO A 53 -16.75 -2.74 -12.55
C PRO A 53 -17.73 -2.46 -11.40
N GLU A 54 -18.51 -1.40 -11.52
CA GLU A 54 -19.49 -1.00 -10.51
C GLU A 54 -20.45 -2.15 -10.16
N GLY A 55 -20.64 -2.39 -8.87
CA GLY A 55 -21.55 -3.40 -8.33
C GLY A 55 -21.00 -4.83 -8.39
N ALA A 56 -19.78 -5.05 -8.87
CA ALA A 56 -19.13 -6.34 -8.77
C ALA A 56 -18.66 -6.62 -7.33
N LEU A 57 -18.98 -7.82 -6.84
CA LEU A 57 -18.58 -8.23 -5.49
C LEU A 57 -17.20 -8.89 -5.55
N PHE A 58 -16.17 -8.16 -5.10
CA PHE A 58 -14.86 -8.72 -4.82
C PHE A 58 -14.79 -9.15 -3.36
N ILE A 59 -14.42 -10.41 -3.10
CA ILE A 59 -14.20 -10.93 -1.75
C ILE A 59 -12.69 -11.05 -1.54
N PRO A 60 -12.09 -10.29 -0.60
CA PRO A 60 -10.68 -10.39 -0.28
C PRO A 60 -10.32 -11.78 0.28
N PRO A 61 -9.06 -12.22 0.13
CA PRO A 61 -8.60 -13.50 0.68
C PRO A 61 -8.70 -13.52 2.21
N GLU A 62 -9.08 -14.68 2.76
CA GLU A 62 -9.35 -14.88 4.20
C GLU A 62 -8.10 -15.02 5.08
N ALA A 63 -6.91 -15.04 4.49
CA ALA A 63 -5.66 -15.30 5.20
C ALA A 63 -4.58 -14.29 4.80
N ASN A 64 -3.99 -13.67 5.82
CA ASN A 64 -2.77 -12.87 5.69
C ASN A 64 -1.59 -13.84 5.49
N LEU A 65 -0.69 -13.52 4.57
CA LEU A 65 0.61 -14.19 4.52
C LEU A 65 1.46 -13.67 5.67
N GLU A 66 2.02 -14.57 6.48
CA GLU A 66 2.88 -14.21 7.62
C GLU A 66 4.21 -13.57 7.19
N GLU A 67 4.72 -13.96 6.02
CA GLU A 67 5.89 -13.38 5.36
C GLU A 67 5.50 -12.80 4.00
N THR A 68 5.88 -11.54 3.76
CA THR A 68 5.74 -10.87 2.47
C THR A 68 7.12 -10.50 1.95
N ASP A 69 7.35 -10.59 0.64
CA ASP A 69 8.63 -10.21 0.01
C ASP A 69 9.03 -8.74 0.30
N TRP A 70 8.09 -7.88 0.69
CA TRP A 70 8.34 -6.49 1.12
C TRP A 70 9.07 -6.39 2.48
N GLN A 71 9.05 -7.44 3.30
CA GLN A 71 9.81 -7.51 4.55
C GLN A 71 11.28 -7.90 4.32
N ALA A 72 11.69 -8.28 3.11
CA ALA A 72 13.01 -8.82 2.84
C ALA A 72 14.18 -7.83 2.97
N ASP A 73 13.93 -6.55 3.29
CA ASP A 73 15.00 -5.63 3.72
C ASP A 73 14.48 -4.58 4.72
N ALA A 74 13.69 -5.01 5.70
CA ALA A 74 13.74 -4.35 7.01
C ALA A 74 15.01 -4.82 7.74
N THR A 75 16.18 -4.78 7.08
CA THR A 75 17.42 -4.59 7.81
C THR A 75 17.28 -3.19 8.37
N GLU A 76 16.77 -3.14 9.59
CA GLU A 76 16.84 -2.05 10.54
C GLU A 76 17.95 -1.10 10.08
N SER A 77 17.56 -0.04 9.38
CA SER A 77 18.43 1.11 9.25
C SER A 77 18.44 1.72 10.65
N GLU A 78 19.13 1.05 11.56
CA GLU A 78 19.64 1.60 12.81
C GLU A 78 20.61 2.69 12.35
N MET A 79 20.08 3.79 11.82
CA MET A 79 20.80 5.05 11.88
C MET A 79 21.02 5.24 13.38
N PRO A 80 22.26 5.10 13.87
CA PRO A 80 22.51 5.19 15.30
C PRO A 80 21.93 6.51 15.78
N ASP A 81 21.34 6.56 16.98
CA ASP A 81 20.72 7.79 17.52
C ASP A 81 21.64 9.02 17.43
N SER A 82 22.95 8.78 17.40
CA SER A 82 24.00 9.76 17.15
C SER A 82 23.91 10.49 15.80
N GLU A 83 23.48 9.82 14.72
CA GLU A 83 23.25 10.43 13.41
C GLU A 83 21.95 11.24 13.40
N LEU A 84 20.89 10.77 14.07
CA LEU A 84 19.65 11.53 14.27
C LEU A 84 19.90 12.84 15.07
N ASP A 85 20.72 12.80 16.12
CA ASP A 85 21.06 14.01 16.91
C ASP A 85 21.87 15.03 16.08
N ARG A 86 22.76 14.55 15.19
CA ARG A 86 23.51 15.41 14.26
C ARG A 86 22.59 16.10 13.26
N ILE A 87 21.66 15.35 12.66
CA ILE A 87 20.70 15.89 11.69
C ILE A 87 19.82 16.95 12.36
N ARG A 88 19.34 16.69 13.58
CA ARG A 88 18.54 17.62 14.38
C ARG A 88 19.26 18.95 14.63
N ARG A 89 20.53 18.91 15.08
CA ARG A 89 21.33 20.12 15.32
C ARG A 89 21.59 20.95 14.07
N GLN A 90 21.74 20.31 12.90
CA GLN A 90 21.93 21.02 11.63
C GLN A 90 20.68 21.81 11.21
N LEU A 91 19.49 21.26 11.47
CA LEU A 91 18.22 21.91 11.15
C LEU A 91 17.93 23.09 12.11
N GLU A 92 18.31 22.97 13.39
CA GLU A 92 18.17 24.03 14.39
C GLU A 92 19.09 25.24 14.14
N GLY A 93 20.17 25.07 13.35
CA GLY A 93 21.09 26.15 12.98
C GLY A 93 20.69 26.96 11.75
N LEU A 94 19.55 26.65 11.12
CA LEU A 94 19.08 27.27 9.87
C LEU A 94 17.97 28.32 10.08
N LEU A 95 17.63 28.64 11.33
CA LEU A 95 16.64 29.64 11.74
C LEU A 95 17.28 30.75 12.58
#